data_AF-A0A2N0PFC2-F1
#
_entry.id   AF-A0A2N0PFC2-F1
#
_cell.length_a   1.000
_cell.length_b   1.000
_cell.length_c   1.000
_cell.angle_alpha   90.00
_cell.angle_beta   90.00
_cell.angle_gamma   90.00
#
_symmetry.space_group_name_H-M   'P 1'
#
loop_
_entity.id
_entity.type
_entity.pdbx_description
1 polymer ?
#
loop_
_entity_poly.entity_id
_entity_poly.type
_entity_poly.pdbx_seq_one_letter_code
_entity_poly.pdbx_strand_id
1 'polypeptide(L)'
;MSNIRENLIRAALSRAFALIDYHAHNNLHEQHEFMQQTILADNSLTEEEKSKAIRLNNKDYDREKIIFNVGTRRVCENCNQKCLATLYCCFSKNIKIKFAINNSSLQKLKP
;
A
#
# COMPACT_ATOMS: atom_id res chain seq x y z
N MET A 1 -13.17 -23.64 -5.85
CA MET A 1 -12.27 -22.91 -4.92
C MET A 1 -10.86 -23.14 -5.45
N SER A 2 -10.20 -22.13 -6.01
CA SER A 2 -8.86 -22.33 -6.56
C SER A 2 -7.84 -22.46 -5.41
N ASN A 3 -6.82 -23.28 -5.63
CA ASN A 3 -5.74 -23.48 -4.67
C ASN A 3 -4.69 -22.37 -4.87
N ILE A 4 -4.92 -21.21 -4.25
CA ILE A 4 -4.02 -20.06 -4.31
C ILE A 4 -2.73 -20.36 -3.54
N ARG A 5 -1.58 -20.29 -4.22
CA ARG A 5 -0.27 -20.56 -3.62
C ARG A 5 0.36 -19.28 -3.06
N GLU A 6 0.07 -18.98 -1.79
CA GLU A 6 0.56 -17.77 -1.11
C GLU A 6 2.08 -17.61 -1.14
N ASN A 7 2.83 -18.70 -0.97
CA ASN A 7 4.29 -18.66 -1.00
C ASN A 7 4.82 -18.23 -2.38
N LEU A 8 4.14 -18.65 -3.45
CA LEU A 8 4.54 -18.26 -4.80
C LEU A 8 4.25 -16.78 -5.06
N ILE A 9 3.10 -16.28 -4.59
CA ILE A 9 2.77 -14.85 -4.66
C ILE A 9 3.82 -14.01 -3.93
N ARG A 10 4.18 -14.39 -2.69
CA ARG A 10 5.23 -13.69 -1.92
C ARG A 10 6.58 -13.73 -2.62
N ALA A 11 6.93 -14.87 -3.23
CA ALA A 11 8.17 -15.00 -4.00
C ALA A 11 8.15 -14.11 -5.25
N ALA A 12 7.03 -14.07 -5.99
CA ALA A 12 6.88 -13.21 -7.17
C ALA A 12 6.99 -11.73 -6.82
N LEU A 13 6.34 -11.28 -5.74
CA LEU A 13 6.48 -9.91 -5.22
C LEU A 13 7.92 -9.59 -4.84
N SER A 14 8.60 -10.50 -4.14
CA SER A 14 10.00 -10.30 -3.72
C SER A 14 10.95 -10.23 -4.93
N ARG A 15 10.72 -11.06 -5.95
CA ARG A 15 11.47 -11.01 -7.21
C ARG A 15 11.22 -9.70 -7.95
N ALA A 16 9.97 -9.28 -8.10
CA ALA A 16 9.61 -8.04 -8.77
C ALA A 16 10.26 -6.83 -8.07
N PHE A 17 10.24 -6.79 -6.74
CA PHE A 17 10.91 -5.77 -5.96
C PHE A 17 12.44 -5.75 -6.17
N ALA A 18 13.08 -6.93 -6.17
CA ALA A 18 14.52 -7.03 -6.39
C ALA A 18 14.97 -6.65 -7.81
N LEU A 19 14.04 -6.63 -8.78
CA LEU A 19 14.30 -6.24 -10.16
C LEU A 19 14.18 -4.73 -10.41
N ILE A 20 13.77 -3.95 -9.41
CA ILE A 20 13.64 -2.50 -9.55
C ILE A 20 15.04 -1.90 -9.76
N ASP A 21 15.24 -1.31 -10.94
CA ASP A 21 16.35 -0.41 -11.18
C ASP A 21 15.98 0.99 -10.68
N TYR A 22 16.55 1.39 -9.55
CA TYR A 22 16.31 2.70 -8.93
C TYR A 22 16.85 3.88 -9.75
N HIS A 23 17.72 3.65 -10.74
CA HIS A 23 18.14 4.69 -11.68
C HIS A 23 17.09 4.94 -12.77
N ALA A 24 16.40 3.89 -13.21
CA ALA A 24 15.34 3.97 -14.23
C ALA A 24 13.96 4.29 -13.65
N HIS A 25 13.67 3.85 -12.43
CA HIS A 25 12.41 4.04 -11.70
C HIS A 25 12.67 4.82 -10.41
N ASN A 26 12.88 6.13 -10.55
CA ASN A 26 13.46 6.94 -9.49
C ASN A 26 12.46 7.38 -8.43
N ASN A 27 11.16 7.19 -8.68
CA ASN A 27 10.11 7.56 -7.74
C ASN A 27 9.17 6.40 -7.44
N LEU A 28 8.46 6.55 -6.32
CA LEU A 28 7.59 5.52 -5.76
C LEU A 28 6.50 5.05 -6.74
N HIS A 29 5.98 5.96 -7.57
CA HIS A 29 4.92 5.61 -8.49
C HIS A 29 5.44 4.75 -9.65
N GLU A 30 6.58 5.12 -10.23
CA GLU A 30 7.25 4.34 -11.28
C GLU A 30 7.64 2.93 -10.78
N GLN A 31 8.14 2.84 -9.54
CA GLN A 31 8.46 1.55 -8.91
C GLN A 31 7.22 0.67 -8.75
N HIS A 32 6.10 1.27 -8.32
CA HIS A 32 4.82 0.57 -8.17
C HIS A 32 4.29 0.06 -9.52
N GLU A 33 4.34 0.88 -10.56
CA GLU A 33 3.93 0.50 -11.93
C GLU A 33 4.82 -0.61 -12.50
N PHE A 34 6.13 -0.51 -12.32
CA PHE A 34 7.08 -1.55 -12.72
C PHE A 34 6.77 -2.89 -12.03
N MET A 35 6.50 -2.87 -10.73
CA MET A 35 6.11 -4.10 -10.02
C MET A 35 4.80 -4.68 -10.55
N GLN A 36 3.80 -3.84 -10.87
CA GLN A 36 2.55 -4.32 -11.47
C GLN A 36 2.78 -5.02 -12.81
N GLN A 37 3.58 -4.42 -13.70
CA GLN A 37 3.92 -5.00 -15.00
C GLN A 37 4.68 -6.32 -14.85
N THR A 38 5.65 -6.36 -13.94
CA THR A 38 6.44 -7.57 -13.66
C THR A 38 5.57 -8.71 -13.13
N ILE A 39 4.62 -8.42 -12.24
CA ILE A 39 3.66 -9.41 -11.72
C ILE A 39 2.73 -9.92 -12.83
N LEU A 40 2.24 -9.03 -13.69
CA LEU A 40 1.35 -9.40 -14.80
C LEU A 40 2.04 -10.30 -15.83
N ALA A 41 3.33 -10.08 -16.05
CA ALA A 41 4.17 -10.87 -16.95
C ALA A 41 4.66 -12.20 -16.34
N ASP A 42 4.51 -12.43 -15.03
CA ASP A 42 4.96 -13.67 -14.38
C ASP A 42 4.05 -14.85 -14.74
N ASN A 43 4.49 -15.63 -15.73
CA ASN A 43 3.79 -16.83 -16.22
C ASN A 43 3.74 -17.97 -15.19
N SER A 44 4.44 -17.88 -14.05
CA SER A 44 4.34 -18.88 -12.98
C SER A 44 3.07 -18.73 -12.13
N LEU A 45 2.42 -17.56 -12.21
CA LEU A 45 1.20 -17.22 -11.48
C LEU A 45 -0.04 -17.46 -12.35
N THR A 46 -1.12 -17.97 -11.72
CA THR A 46 -2.45 -17.95 -12.34
C THR A 46 -3.05 -16.54 -12.32
N GLU A 47 -4.08 -16.29 -13.11
CA GLU A 47 -4.75 -14.98 -13.14
C GLU A 47 -5.34 -14.56 -11.76
N GLU A 48 -5.82 -15.52 -10.98
CA GLU A 48 -6.27 -15.27 -9.61
C GLU A 48 -5.10 -14.91 -8.68
N GLU A 49 -3.95 -15.58 -8.84
CA GLU A 49 -2.74 -15.29 -8.09
C GLU A 49 -2.14 -13.92 -8.46
N LYS A 50 -2.11 -13.56 -9.75
CA LYS A 50 -1.72 -12.23 -10.22
C LYS A 50 -2.62 -11.15 -9.64
N SER A 51 -3.93 -11.34 -9.69
CA SER A 51 -4.91 -10.41 -9.11
C SER A 51 -4.66 -10.19 -7.61
N LYS A 52 -4.35 -11.26 -6.88
CA LYS A 52 -4.01 -11.18 -5.46
C LYS A 52 -2.67 -10.51 -5.20
N ALA A 53 -1.64 -10.80 -5.99
CA ALA A 53 -0.33 -10.17 -5.92
C ALA A 53 -0.44 -8.65 -6.16
N ILE A 54 -1.18 -8.22 -7.19
CA ILE A 54 -1.45 -6.80 -7.48
C ILE A 54 -2.17 -6.13 -6.31
N ARG A 55 -3.16 -6.80 -5.70
CA ARG A 55 -3.86 -6.27 -4.53
C ARG A 55 -2.93 -6.07 -3.33
N LEU A 56 -1.95 -6.96 -3.13
CA LEU A 56 -0.93 -6.79 -2.09
C LEU A 56 0.02 -5.65 -2.43
N ASN A 57 0.56 -5.60 -3.65
CA ASN A 57 1.38 -4.49 -4.13
C ASN A 57 0.68 -3.12 -3.94
N ASN A 58 -0.60 -3.02 -4.27
CA ASN A 58 -1.38 -1.79 -4.08
C ASN A 58 -1.52 -1.38 -2.60
N LYS A 59 -1.59 -2.35 -1.67
CA LYS A 59 -1.62 -2.05 -0.23
C LYS A 59 -0.27 -1.50 0.23
N ASP A 60 0.83 -2.08 -0.26
CA ASP A 60 2.18 -1.64 0.10
C ASP A 60 2.44 -0.24 -0.47
N TYR A 61 2.09 0.01 -1.73
CA TYR A 61 2.16 1.34 -2.34
C TYR A 61 1.34 2.40 -1.57
N ASP A 62 0.10 2.06 -1.18
CA ASP A 62 -0.72 2.96 -0.38
C ASP A 62 -0.11 3.25 1.00
N ARG A 63 0.53 2.25 1.63
CA ARG A 63 1.25 2.41 2.90
C ARG A 63 2.47 3.33 2.71
N GLU A 64 3.25 3.10 1.67
CA GLU A 64 4.46 3.88 1.38
C GLU A 64 4.14 5.35 1.08
N LYS A 65 3.08 5.63 0.32
CA LYS A 65 2.60 7.00 0.11
C LYS A 65 2.27 7.73 1.42
N ILE A 66 1.71 7.03 2.41
CA ILE A 66 1.42 7.61 3.73
C ILE A 66 2.72 7.86 4.50
N ILE A 67 3.62 6.86 4.53
CA ILE A 67 4.88 6.92 5.29
C ILE A 67 5.78 8.06 4.78
N PHE A 68 5.96 8.14 3.45
CA PHE A 68 6.81 9.15 2.83
C PHE A 68 6.07 10.47 2.56
N ASN A 69 4.75 10.51 2.79
CA ASN A 69 3.89 11.67 2.50
C ASN A 69 4.04 12.17 1.05
N VAL A 70 4.17 11.23 0.11
CA VAL A 70 4.37 11.47 -1.33
C VAL A 70 3.12 11.16 -2.15
N GLY A 71 3.01 11.79 -3.31
CA GLY A 71 1.93 11.58 -4.27
C GLY A 71 0.79 12.58 -4.15
N THR A 72 -0.17 12.44 -5.06
CA THR A 72 -1.30 13.37 -5.17
C THR A 72 -2.37 13.03 -4.16
N ARG A 73 -2.84 14.04 -3.42
CA ARG A 73 -3.98 13.89 -2.52
C ARG A 73 -5.28 13.91 -3.31
N ARG A 74 -6.11 12.89 -3.14
CA ARG A 74 -7.49 12.85 -3.66
C ARG A 74 -8.49 13.24 -2.58
N VAL A 75 -9.61 13.87 -2.94
CA VAL A 75 -10.75 13.99 -2.01
C VAL A 75 -11.45 12.64 -1.99
N CYS A 76 -11.54 12.03 -0.82
CA CYS A 76 -12.24 10.76 -0.68
C CYS A 76 -13.74 10.99 -0.52
N GLU A 77 -14.54 10.38 -1.37
CA GLU A 77 -16.00 10.49 -1.34
C GLU A 77 -16.61 10.01 -0.01
N ASN A 78 -16.00 9.01 0.62
CA ASN A 78 -16.52 8.42 1.85
C ASN A 78 -16.23 9.25 3.11
N CYS A 79 -15.17 10.06 3.14
CA CYS A 79 -14.83 10.86 4.32
C CYS A 79 -14.69 12.37 4.07
N ASN A 80 -14.85 12.79 2.81
CA ASN A 80 -14.74 14.16 2.30
C ASN A 80 -13.45 14.89 2.69
N GLN A 81 -12.35 14.15 2.84
CA GLN A 81 -11.02 14.69 3.19
C GLN A 81 -9.99 14.39 2.10
N LYS A 82 -8.95 15.24 2.03
CA LYS A 82 -7.78 15.02 1.18
C LYS A 82 -6.95 13.86 1.74
N CYS A 83 -6.84 12.77 0.97
CA CYS A 83 -6.17 11.53 1.31
C CYS A 83 -5.10 11.15 0.28
N LEU A 84 -3.97 10.60 0.76
CA LEU A 84 -2.88 10.09 -0.08
C LEU A 84 -3.09 8.62 -0.51
N ALA A 85 -3.61 7.79 0.38
CA ALA A 85 -3.89 6.38 0.12
C ALA A 85 -5.30 6.15 -0.42
N THR A 86 -5.45 5.16 -1.29
CA THR A 86 -6.75 4.77 -1.84
C THR A 86 -7.49 3.88 -0.85
N LEU A 87 -6.82 2.87 -0.29
CA LEU A 87 -7.37 1.84 0.59
C LEU A 87 -7.42 2.27 2.06
N TYR A 88 -6.46 3.07 2.53
CA TYR A 88 -6.34 3.42 3.95
C TYR A 88 -6.95 4.78 4.33
N CYS A 89 -7.50 5.52 3.37
CA CYS A 89 -7.98 6.89 3.59
C CYS A 89 -8.90 7.04 4.82
N CYS A 90 -9.90 6.17 4.98
CA CYS A 90 -10.82 6.21 6.12
C CYS A 90 -10.25 5.55 7.39
N PHE A 91 -9.20 4.75 7.29
CA PHE A 91 -8.54 4.12 8.45
C PHE A 91 -7.72 5.12 9.26
N SER A 92 -7.24 6.19 8.61
CA SER A 92 -6.55 7.31 9.25
C SER A 92 -7.40 8.02 10.30
N LYS A 93 -8.75 8.00 10.20
CA LYS A 93 -9.63 8.51 11.26
C LYS A 93 -9.43 7.69 12.54
N ASN A 94 -9.40 6.37 12.45
CA ASN A 94 -9.19 5.51 13.63
C ASN A 94 -7.82 5.72 14.26
N ILE A 95 -6.77 5.93 13.48
CA ILE A 95 -5.43 6.20 14.03
C ILE A 95 -5.35 7.61 14.63
N LYS A 96 -5.84 8.66 13.94
CA LYS A 96 -5.86 10.02 14.48
C LYS A 96 -6.74 10.13 15.73
N ILE A 97 -7.91 9.49 15.74
CA ILE A 97 -8.81 9.42 16.91
C ILE A 97 -8.12 8.64 18.03
N LYS A 98 -7.50 7.48 17.76
CA LYS A 98 -6.80 6.69 18.79
C LYS A 98 -5.57 7.43 19.34
N PHE A 99 -4.82 8.15 18.50
CA PHE A 99 -3.72 9.01 18.92
C PHE A 99 -4.23 10.21 19.73
N ALA A 100 -5.32 10.86 19.30
CA ALA A 100 -5.94 11.97 20.03
C ALA A 100 -6.52 11.54 21.38
N ILE A 101 -7.19 10.39 21.46
CA ILE A 101 -7.70 9.78 22.71
C ILE A 101 -6.53 9.45 23.66
N ASN A 102 -5.46 8.83 23.15
CA ASN A 102 -4.28 8.50 23.96
C ASN A 102 -3.56 9.77 24.49
N ASN A 103 -3.52 10.85 23.71
CA ASN A 103 -2.91 12.12 24.13
C ASN A 103 -3.81 12.96 25.05
N SER A 104 -5.13 12.90 24.89
CA SER A 104 -6.08 13.58 25.79
C SER A 104 -6.25 12.85 27.14
N SER A 105 -5.90 11.56 27.21
CA SER A 105 -5.76 10.82 28.47
C SER A 105 -4.51 11.24 29.27
N LEU A 106 -3.47 11.74 28.60
CA LEU A 106 -2.24 12.23 29.24
C LEU A 106 -2.33 13.68 29.74
N GLN A 107 -3.30 14.47 29.27
CA GLN A 107 -3.55 15.82 29.79
C GLN A 107 -4.35 15.84 31.11
N LYS A 108 -4.92 14.70 31.54
CA LYS A 108 -5.61 14.57 32.84
C LYS A 108 -4.71 14.10 33.99
N LEU A 109 -3.41 13.93 33.73
CA LEU A 109 -2.39 13.51 34.70
C LEU A 109 -1.19 14.47 34.71
N LYS A 110 -1.43 15.77 34.61
CA LYS A 110 -0.49 16.77 35.13
C LYS A 110 -1.07 17.34 36.43
N PRO A 111 -0.30 17.38 37.53
CA PRO A 111 -0.74 18.01 38.77
C PRO A 111 -1.04 19.50 38.57
#